data_AF-A0AAP0Z1K1-F1
#
_entry.id   AF-A0AAP0Z1K1-F1
#
_cell.length_a   1.000
_cell.length_b   1.000
_cell.length_c   1.000
_cell.angle_alpha   90.00
_cell.angle_beta   90.00
_cell.angle_gamma   90.00
#
_symmetry.space_group_name_H-M   'P 1'
#
loop_
_entity.id
_entity.type
_entity.pdbx_description
1 polymer ?
#
loop_
_entity_poly.entity_id
_entity_poly.type
_entity_poly.pdbx_seq_one_letter_code
_entity_poly.pdbx_strand_id
1 'polypeptide(L)'
;MTTGKPQLDAQGMLHALEVTQGTVSIGPGGLNGSGQDYVEILSRASELNGRITARSLALTDAGQAFYDTCTRVLNELAEAEAVLAAQRTIPVGRLMLTVPHTYGRLHVLPLLNPFCLQYPEMQLSLSFSDRFVDLFEEGVDVAIRIGGPGNYPPSLSVRYQGCERLIFCASPAYLAQHGTPQSLAELEQHRAIVYYRGDGSTSPWHVTSPDGRVTTRTVAHRMALGDGEAQRAAVMAG
;
A
#
# COMPACT_ATOMS: atom_id res chain seq x y z
N MET A 1 33.40 11.54 -1.31
CA MET A 1 33.84 10.33 -0.57
C MET A 1 32.59 9.47 -0.44
N THR A 2 32.43 8.28 -1.03
CA THR A 2 33.38 7.25 -1.48
C THR A 2 32.78 6.62 -2.74
N THR A 3 33.50 6.60 -3.86
CA THR A 3 33.03 5.88 -5.07
C THR A 3 33.16 4.39 -4.81
N GLY A 4 32.05 3.65 -4.95
CA GLY A 4 32.07 2.19 -4.87
C GLY A 4 32.99 1.61 -5.95
N LYS A 5 33.75 0.56 -5.61
CA LYS A 5 34.61 -0.12 -6.58
C LYS A 5 33.74 -0.95 -7.53
N PRO A 6 33.83 -0.76 -8.86
CA PRO A 6 33.13 -1.59 -9.82
C PRO A 6 33.59 -3.05 -9.71
N GLN A 7 32.65 -3.99 -9.71
CA GLN A 7 32.95 -5.43 -9.80
C GLN A 7 32.69 -5.89 -11.23
N LEU A 8 33.71 -6.47 -11.85
CA LEU A 8 33.65 -7.02 -13.20
C LEU A 8 33.51 -8.55 -13.12
N ASP A 9 32.79 -9.14 -14.08
CA ASP A 9 32.75 -10.59 -14.27
C ASP A 9 34.02 -11.12 -14.98
N ALA A 10 34.07 -12.44 -15.18
CA ALA A 10 35.19 -13.12 -15.81
C ALA A 10 35.40 -12.73 -17.29
N GLN A 11 34.43 -12.09 -17.93
CA GLN A 11 34.54 -11.56 -19.29
C GLN A 11 34.86 -10.05 -19.33
N GLY A 12 35.03 -9.40 -18.17
CA GLY A 12 35.35 -7.98 -18.07
C GLY A 12 34.13 -7.06 -18.19
N MET A 13 32.91 -7.60 -18.11
CA MET A 13 31.68 -6.80 -18.09
C MET A 13 31.29 -6.43 -16.65
N LEU A 14 30.64 -5.27 -16.49
CA LEU A 14 30.25 -4.76 -15.18
C LEU A 14 29.13 -5.61 -14.57
N HIS A 15 29.45 -6.35 -13.52
CA HIS A 15 28.53 -7.25 -12.84
C HIS A 15 27.67 -6.52 -11.79
N ALA A 16 28.27 -5.57 -11.06
CA ALA A 16 27.55 -4.75 -10.08
C ALA A 16 28.29 -3.43 -9.79
N LEU A 17 27.52 -2.36 -9.53
CA LEU A 17 28.02 -1.09 -9.02
C LEU A 17 27.20 -0.69 -7.79
N GLU A 18 27.80 -0.77 -6.62
CA GLU A 18 27.14 -0.41 -5.37
C GLU A 18 27.54 1.03 -4.99
N VAL A 19 26.58 1.96 -5.06
CA VAL A 19 26.81 3.37 -4.75
C VAL A 19 26.05 3.72 -3.48
N THR A 20 26.78 3.90 -2.38
CA THR A 20 26.18 4.21 -1.07
C THR A 20 25.88 5.70 -0.90
N GLN A 21 26.56 6.58 -1.65
CA GLN A 21 26.21 8.00 -1.89
C GLN A 21 27.17 8.59 -2.95
N GLY A 22 26.66 9.08 -4.09
CA GLY A 22 27.46 9.80 -5.09
C GLY A 22 26.97 9.64 -6.55
N THR A 23 27.48 10.49 -7.44
CA THR A 23 27.22 10.49 -8.90
C THR A 23 28.22 9.61 -9.65
N VAL A 24 27.78 8.97 -10.73
CA VAL A 24 28.60 8.12 -11.61
C VAL A 24 28.44 8.60 -13.05
N SER A 25 29.55 8.79 -13.76
CA SER A 25 29.56 9.20 -15.18
C SER A 25 30.48 8.29 -16.00
N ILE A 26 30.15 8.00 -17.25
CA ILE A 26 30.93 7.09 -18.13
C ILE A 26 31.34 7.85 -19.41
N GLY A 27 32.59 7.71 -19.86
CA GLY A 27 33.08 8.28 -21.12
C GLY A 27 34.11 7.37 -21.82
N PRO A 28 34.51 7.69 -23.07
CA PRO A 28 35.26 6.77 -23.95
C PRO A 28 36.70 6.43 -23.52
N GLY A 29 37.19 7.00 -22.40
CA GLY A 29 38.55 6.81 -21.88
C GLY A 29 38.63 6.52 -20.38
N GLY A 30 37.51 6.20 -19.72
CA GLY A 30 37.48 6.07 -18.26
C GLY A 30 37.25 7.41 -17.51
N LEU A 31 37.19 7.33 -16.18
CA LEU A 31 36.63 8.35 -15.26
C LEU A 31 37.56 9.55 -15.04
N ASN A 32 37.40 10.61 -15.84
CA ASN A 32 38.03 11.91 -15.55
C ASN A 32 37.26 13.06 -16.24
N GLY A 33 36.43 13.77 -15.47
CA GLY A 33 35.78 15.01 -15.91
C GLY A 33 34.48 15.31 -15.17
N SER A 34 34.20 16.60 -14.93
CA SER A 34 32.99 17.09 -14.27
C SER A 34 31.87 17.38 -15.29
N GLY A 35 30.76 16.64 -15.21
CA GLY A 35 29.54 16.87 -15.99
C GLY A 35 28.42 15.89 -15.60
N GLN A 36 27.17 16.37 -15.58
CA GLN A 36 25.96 15.60 -15.22
C GLN A 36 25.32 14.99 -16.47
N ASP A 37 25.19 13.67 -16.54
CA ASP A 37 24.20 13.05 -17.44
C ASP A 37 23.67 11.73 -16.85
N TYR A 38 22.37 11.70 -16.53
CA TYR A 38 21.71 10.64 -15.75
C TYR A 38 20.90 9.65 -16.63
N VAL A 39 20.63 10.02 -17.88
CA VAL A 39 19.76 9.26 -18.79
C VAL A 39 20.42 7.97 -19.29
N GLU A 40 21.75 7.96 -19.39
CA GLU A 40 22.50 6.84 -19.95
C GLU A 40 22.46 5.56 -19.09
N ILE A 41 22.36 5.71 -17.75
CA ILE A 41 22.35 4.58 -16.81
C ILE A 41 21.05 3.77 -16.92
N LEU A 42 19.90 4.45 -17.01
CA LEU A 42 18.59 3.80 -17.16
C LEU A 42 18.45 3.11 -18.52
N SER A 43 18.86 3.78 -19.61
CA SER A 43 18.83 3.20 -20.96
C SER A 43 19.67 1.93 -21.06
N ARG A 44 20.92 1.98 -20.57
CA ARG A 44 21.81 0.82 -20.62
C ARG A 44 21.35 -0.33 -19.73
N ALA A 45 20.77 -0.07 -18.56
CA ALA A 45 20.22 -1.14 -17.73
C ALA A 45 19.02 -1.83 -18.40
N SER A 46 18.17 -1.07 -19.11
CA SER A 46 17.09 -1.63 -19.92
C SER A 46 17.61 -2.46 -21.10
N GLU A 47 18.66 -2.00 -21.78
CA GLU A 47 19.28 -2.74 -22.90
C GLU A 47 20.00 -4.02 -22.45
N LEU A 48 20.58 -4.01 -21.24
CA LEU A 48 21.35 -5.13 -20.69
C LEU A 48 20.51 -6.07 -19.80
N ASN A 49 19.20 -5.84 -19.69
CA ASN A 49 18.29 -6.58 -18.80
C ASN A 49 18.79 -6.62 -17.34
N GLY A 50 19.53 -5.59 -16.93
CA GLY A 50 20.17 -5.49 -15.62
C GLY A 50 19.23 -4.88 -14.57
N ARG A 51 19.36 -5.31 -13.31
CA ARG A 51 18.58 -4.76 -12.19
C ARG A 51 19.29 -3.55 -11.58
N ILE A 52 18.68 -2.37 -11.63
CA ILE A 52 19.14 -1.20 -10.86
C ILE A 52 18.55 -1.28 -9.45
N THR A 53 19.40 -1.18 -8.42
CA THR A 53 18.97 -1.06 -7.01
C THR A 53 19.59 0.22 -6.45
N ALA A 54 18.78 1.16 -5.99
CA ALA A 54 19.24 2.42 -5.40
C ALA A 54 18.42 2.72 -4.15
N ARG A 55 19.07 3.26 -3.10
CA ARG A 55 18.41 3.58 -1.81
C ARG A 55 17.59 4.87 -1.86
N SER A 56 17.75 5.68 -2.90
CA SER A 56 16.98 6.90 -3.15
C SER A 56 17.15 7.28 -4.63
N LEU A 57 16.04 7.38 -5.36
CA LEU A 57 15.99 7.89 -6.73
C LEU A 57 15.13 9.16 -6.73
N ALA A 58 15.61 10.21 -7.37
CA ALA A 58 14.86 11.44 -7.59
C ALA A 58 14.97 11.81 -9.07
N LEU A 59 13.85 12.17 -9.69
CA LEU A 59 13.84 12.69 -11.06
C LEU A 59 14.38 14.12 -11.06
N THR A 60 15.10 14.49 -12.12
CA THR A 60 15.40 15.90 -12.41
C THR A 60 14.11 16.60 -12.85
N ASP A 61 14.04 17.93 -12.81
CA ASP A 61 12.86 18.67 -13.28
C ASP A 61 12.49 18.31 -14.74
N ALA A 62 13.50 18.13 -15.59
CA ALA A 62 13.31 17.67 -16.97
C ALA A 62 12.85 16.20 -17.04
N GLY A 63 13.38 15.34 -16.17
CA GLY A 63 12.95 13.94 -16.05
C GLY A 63 11.53 13.79 -15.52
N GLN A 64 11.11 14.66 -14.59
CA GLN A 64 9.75 14.74 -14.09
C GLN A 64 8.80 15.20 -15.20
N ALA A 65 9.15 16.27 -15.92
CA ALA A 65 8.34 16.75 -17.06
C ALA A 65 8.22 15.69 -18.17
N PHE A 66 9.30 14.94 -18.46
CA PHE A 66 9.28 13.83 -19.40
C PHE A 66 8.41 12.67 -18.90
N TYR A 67 8.57 12.25 -17.64
CA TYR A 67 7.75 11.22 -17.00
C TYR A 67 6.25 11.58 -17.03
N ASP A 68 5.90 12.81 -16.66
CA ASP A 68 4.53 13.31 -16.66
C ASP A 68 3.96 13.29 -18.09
N THR A 69 4.76 13.68 -19.08
CA THR A 69 4.37 13.67 -20.49
C THR A 69 4.17 12.24 -21.00
N CYS A 70 5.10 11.32 -20.74
CA CYS A 70 4.99 9.92 -21.15
C CYS A 70 3.80 9.23 -20.48
N THR A 71 3.59 9.46 -19.18
CA THR A 71 2.45 8.92 -18.43
C THR A 71 1.14 9.42 -19.03
N ARG A 72 1.03 10.73 -19.33
CA ARG A 72 -0.15 11.29 -19.99
C ARG A 72 -0.39 10.66 -21.37
N VAL A 73 0.64 10.58 -22.22
CA VAL A 73 0.51 9.99 -23.57
C VAL A 73 0.11 8.52 -23.51
N LEU A 74 0.69 7.74 -22.60
CA LEU A 74 0.33 6.34 -22.41
C LEU A 74 -1.11 6.19 -21.88
N ASN A 75 -1.56 7.08 -20.99
CA ASN A 75 -2.94 7.10 -20.53
C ASN A 75 -3.91 7.49 -21.66
N GLU A 76 -3.59 8.52 -22.45
CA GLU A 76 -4.39 8.90 -23.62
C GLU A 76 -4.46 7.78 -24.66
N LEU A 77 -3.36 7.05 -24.87
CA LEU A 77 -3.33 5.86 -25.73
C LEU A 77 -4.21 4.75 -25.14
N ALA A 78 -4.08 4.44 -23.85
CA ALA A 78 -4.89 3.44 -23.18
C ALA A 78 -6.38 3.81 -23.19
N GLU A 79 -6.74 5.10 -23.06
CA GLU A 79 -8.10 5.58 -23.20
C GLU A 79 -8.61 5.45 -24.64
N ALA A 80 -7.80 5.79 -25.64
CA ALA A 80 -8.15 5.60 -27.05
C ALA A 80 -8.33 4.10 -27.39
N GLU A 81 -7.46 3.23 -26.88
CA GLU A 81 -7.60 1.78 -26.97
C GLU A 81 -8.87 1.29 -26.26
N ALA A 82 -9.20 1.84 -25.09
CA ALA A 82 -10.42 1.50 -24.36
C ALA A 82 -11.70 1.94 -25.09
N VAL A 83 -11.68 3.10 -25.78
CA VAL A 83 -12.78 3.57 -26.65
C VAL A 83 -12.95 2.65 -27.86
N LEU A 84 -11.86 2.19 -28.47
CA LEU A 84 -11.89 1.19 -29.54
C LEU A 84 -12.40 -0.17 -29.04
N ALA A 85 -12.04 -0.52 -27.81
CA ALA A 85 -12.44 -1.75 -27.15
C ALA A 85 -13.85 -1.71 -26.53
N ALA A 86 -14.54 -0.56 -26.59
CA ALA A 86 -15.96 -0.43 -26.24
C ALA A 86 -16.88 -1.34 -27.07
N GLN A 87 -16.37 -1.97 -28.15
CA GLN A 87 -16.89 -3.23 -28.66
C GLN A 87 -16.29 -4.42 -27.89
N ARG A 88 -16.76 -4.61 -26.65
CA ARG A 88 -16.50 -5.77 -25.77
C ARG A 88 -15.00 -6.16 -25.61
N THR A 89 -14.23 -5.35 -24.88
CA THR A 89 -13.00 -5.86 -24.24
C THR A 89 -13.39 -6.91 -23.21
N ILE A 90 -13.03 -8.16 -23.48
CA ILE A 90 -12.96 -9.18 -22.43
C ILE A 90 -11.71 -8.83 -21.61
N PRO A 91 -11.82 -8.54 -20.30
CA PRO A 91 -10.66 -8.33 -19.44
C PRO A 91 -9.74 -9.54 -19.47
N VAL A 92 -8.46 -9.32 -19.79
CA VAL A 92 -7.40 -10.35 -19.85
C VAL A 92 -6.16 -9.89 -19.10
N GLY A 93 -5.31 -10.83 -18.69
CA GLY A 93 -4.02 -10.52 -18.06
C GLY A 93 -4.05 -10.54 -16.53
N ARG A 94 -2.96 -10.05 -15.91
CA ARG A 94 -2.78 -10.08 -14.46
C ARG A 94 -3.42 -8.85 -13.81
N LEU A 95 -4.07 -9.07 -12.67
CA LEU A 95 -4.57 -8.01 -11.80
C LEU A 95 -4.17 -8.30 -10.35
N MET A 96 -3.39 -7.40 -9.73
CA MET A 96 -2.88 -7.50 -8.37
C MET A 96 -3.66 -6.58 -7.41
N LEU A 97 -4.35 -7.17 -6.44
CA LEU A 97 -5.14 -6.47 -5.44
C LEU A 97 -4.55 -6.61 -4.03
N THR A 98 -4.72 -5.56 -3.23
CA THR A 98 -4.54 -5.62 -1.78
C THR A 98 -5.76 -5.04 -1.07
N VAL A 99 -6.26 -5.75 -0.06
CA VAL A 99 -7.51 -5.42 0.62
C VAL A 99 -7.38 -5.65 2.14
N PRO A 100 -8.19 -4.99 3.00
CA PRO A 100 -8.16 -5.23 4.44
C PRO A 100 -8.59 -6.65 4.77
N HIS A 101 -8.10 -7.26 5.85
CA HIS A 101 -8.33 -8.70 6.12
C HIS A 101 -9.82 -9.06 6.19
N THR A 102 -10.54 -8.49 7.16
CA THR A 102 -11.95 -8.81 7.39
C THR A 102 -12.83 -8.28 6.25
N TYR A 103 -12.63 -7.04 5.80
CA TYR A 103 -13.43 -6.44 4.73
C TYR A 103 -13.24 -7.16 3.39
N GLY A 104 -11.99 -7.52 3.07
CA GLY A 104 -11.64 -8.28 1.89
C GLY A 104 -12.39 -9.61 1.83
N ARG A 105 -12.41 -10.35 2.94
CA ARG A 105 -13.06 -11.66 3.01
C ARG A 105 -14.58 -11.55 2.96
N LEU A 106 -15.17 -10.58 3.68
CA LEU A 106 -16.62 -10.45 3.82
C LEU A 106 -17.30 -9.76 2.64
N HIS A 107 -16.62 -8.83 1.96
CA HIS A 107 -17.24 -7.96 0.96
C HIS A 107 -16.56 -8.01 -0.39
N VAL A 108 -15.23 -8.03 -0.46
CA VAL A 108 -14.52 -7.95 -1.74
C VAL A 108 -14.49 -9.31 -2.45
N LEU A 109 -14.03 -10.35 -1.76
CA LEU A 109 -13.90 -11.70 -2.33
C LEU A 109 -15.24 -12.26 -2.88
N PRO A 110 -16.40 -12.07 -2.21
CA PRO A 110 -17.68 -12.48 -2.77
C PRO A 110 -18.04 -11.82 -4.10
N LEU A 111 -17.54 -10.61 -4.38
CA LEU A 111 -17.72 -9.90 -5.64
C LEU A 111 -16.69 -10.34 -6.70
N LEU A 112 -15.47 -10.64 -6.28
CA LEU A 112 -14.42 -11.13 -7.17
C LEU A 112 -14.68 -12.56 -7.67
N ASN A 113 -15.31 -13.41 -6.85
CA ASN A 113 -15.63 -14.79 -7.25
C ASN A 113 -16.46 -14.88 -8.56
N PRO A 114 -17.64 -14.25 -8.69
CA PRO A 114 -18.39 -14.27 -9.95
C PRO A 114 -17.67 -13.52 -11.07
N PHE A 115 -16.90 -12.49 -10.75
CA PHE A 115 -16.10 -11.75 -11.73
C PHE A 115 -15.03 -12.62 -12.38
N CYS A 116 -14.30 -13.43 -11.61
CA CYS A 116 -13.32 -14.39 -12.15
C CYS A 116 -13.98 -15.51 -12.95
N LEU A 117 -15.20 -15.92 -12.61
CA LEU A 117 -15.97 -16.88 -13.42
C LEU A 117 -16.41 -16.27 -14.76
N GLN A 118 -16.74 -14.98 -14.77
CA GLN A 118 -17.13 -14.26 -15.97
C GLN A 118 -15.94 -14.00 -16.91
N TYR A 119 -14.73 -13.86 -16.37
CA TYR A 119 -13.51 -13.52 -17.11
C TYR A 119 -12.37 -14.50 -16.83
N PRO A 120 -12.41 -15.72 -17.41
CA PRO A 120 -11.47 -16.80 -17.10
C PRO A 120 -10.04 -16.57 -17.61
N GLU A 121 -9.85 -15.63 -18.54
CA GLU A 121 -8.54 -15.24 -19.07
C GLU A 121 -7.79 -14.25 -18.15
N MET A 122 -8.43 -13.81 -17.07
CA MET A 122 -7.81 -12.96 -16.07
C MET A 122 -7.12 -13.77 -14.97
N GLN A 123 -5.90 -13.37 -14.62
CA GLN A 123 -5.17 -13.88 -13.47
C GLN A 123 -5.26 -12.89 -12.31
N LEU A 124 -6.17 -13.15 -11.38
CA LEU A 124 -6.33 -12.35 -10.17
C LEU A 124 -5.35 -12.83 -9.08
N SER A 125 -4.53 -11.91 -8.58
CA SER A 125 -3.73 -12.09 -7.37
C SER A 125 -4.26 -11.18 -6.27
N LEU A 126 -4.65 -11.74 -5.13
CA LEU A 126 -5.28 -11.00 -4.03
C LEU A 126 -4.48 -11.20 -2.73
N SER A 127 -4.07 -10.09 -2.12
CA SER A 127 -3.43 -10.06 -0.80
C SER A 127 -4.37 -9.44 0.23
N PHE A 128 -4.37 -10.00 1.45
CA PHE A 128 -5.08 -9.45 2.60
C PHE A 128 -4.07 -8.77 3.52
N SER A 129 -4.24 -7.47 3.75
CA SER A 129 -3.33 -6.67 4.56
C SER A 129 -4.00 -5.38 5.00
N ASP A 130 -3.85 -5.02 6.27
CA ASP A 130 -4.28 -3.72 6.81
C ASP A 130 -3.11 -2.71 6.86
N ARG A 131 -1.93 -3.10 6.35
CA ARG A 131 -0.76 -2.23 6.30
C ARG A 131 -0.84 -1.29 5.10
N PHE A 132 -0.46 -0.04 5.32
CA PHE A 132 -0.17 0.88 4.23
C PHE A 132 1.24 0.55 3.72
N VAL A 133 1.31 -0.04 2.53
CA VAL A 133 2.54 -0.38 1.81
C VAL A 133 2.69 0.54 0.61
N ASP A 134 3.91 0.67 0.10
CA ASP A 134 4.12 1.32 -1.18
C ASP A 134 3.53 0.45 -2.29
N LEU A 135 2.48 0.96 -2.95
CA LEU A 135 1.75 0.20 -3.97
C LEU A 135 2.59 0.01 -5.24
N PHE A 136 3.52 0.92 -5.53
CA PHE A 136 4.39 0.83 -6.70
C PHE A 136 5.48 -0.22 -6.49
N GLU A 137 6.14 -0.21 -5.32
CA GLU A 137 7.17 -1.21 -5.00
C GLU A 137 6.60 -2.64 -4.95
N GLU A 138 5.37 -2.79 -4.44
CA GLU A 138 4.69 -4.09 -4.32
C GLU A 138 3.98 -4.54 -5.62
N GLY A 139 4.00 -3.70 -6.67
CA GLY A 139 3.34 -3.99 -7.95
C GLY A 139 1.84 -4.23 -7.81
N VAL A 140 1.17 -3.42 -6.99
CA VAL A 140 -0.27 -3.48 -6.73
C VAL A 140 -1.00 -2.56 -7.68
N ASP A 141 -1.96 -3.10 -8.44
CA ASP A 141 -2.78 -2.34 -9.37
C ASP A 141 -3.93 -1.63 -8.64
N VAL A 142 -4.57 -2.30 -7.68
CA VAL A 142 -5.72 -1.76 -6.93
C VAL A 142 -5.59 -2.07 -5.44
N ALA A 143 -5.67 -1.02 -4.62
CA ALA A 143 -5.72 -1.14 -3.17
C ALA A 143 -7.06 -0.66 -2.61
N ILE A 144 -7.72 -1.51 -1.82
CA ILE A 144 -8.83 -1.10 -0.95
C ILE A 144 -8.26 -0.88 0.44
N ARG A 145 -8.52 0.30 1.02
CA ARG A 145 -8.05 0.68 2.35
C ARG A 145 -9.19 1.26 3.15
N ILE A 146 -9.18 0.99 4.46
CA ILE A 146 -10.08 1.60 5.43
C ILE A 146 -9.25 2.58 6.24
N GLY A 147 -9.70 3.84 6.26
CA GLY A 147 -8.89 4.95 6.74
C GLY A 147 -7.71 5.25 5.80
N GLY A 148 -6.62 5.75 6.38
CA GLY A 148 -5.39 6.07 5.66
C GLY A 148 -5.00 7.54 5.73
N PRO A 149 -3.82 7.90 5.20
CA PRO A 149 -3.36 9.28 5.20
C PRO A 149 -4.36 10.13 4.41
N GLY A 150 -4.79 11.26 4.97
CA GLY A 150 -5.73 12.17 4.30
C GLY A 150 -5.17 12.75 2.98
N ASN A 151 -3.85 12.64 2.79
CA ASN A 151 -3.14 13.09 1.60
C ASN A 151 -2.43 11.90 0.95
N TYR A 152 -2.99 11.37 -0.14
CA TYR A 152 -2.33 10.37 -0.98
C TYR A 152 -1.42 11.06 -2.03
N PRO A 153 -0.36 10.39 -2.51
CA PRO A 153 0.45 10.87 -3.62
C PRO A 153 -0.40 11.24 -4.84
N PRO A 154 -0.11 12.35 -5.56
CA PRO A 154 -0.84 12.75 -6.77
C PRO A 154 -0.81 11.71 -7.90
N SER A 155 0.17 10.80 -7.89
CA SER A 155 0.28 9.68 -8.85
C SER A 155 -0.76 8.58 -8.63
N LEU A 156 -1.52 8.61 -7.53
CA LEU A 156 -2.58 7.65 -7.25
C LEU A 156 -3.96 8.25 -7.49
N SER A 157 -4.78 7.54 -8.25
CA SER A 157 -6.20 7.83 -8.34
C SER A 157 -6.93 7.28 -7.13
N VAL A 158 -7.57 8.14 -6.34
CA VAL A 158 -8.27 7.75 -5.10
C VAL A 158 -9.77 7.95 -5.26
N ARG A 159 -10.53 6.91 -4.90
CA ARG A 159 -11.99 6.94 -4.92
C ARG A 159 -12.54 6.58 -3.55
N TYR A 160 -13.38 7.45 -3.00
CA TYR A 160 -14.11 7.17 -1.77
C TYR A 160 -15.21 6.14 -2.03
N GLN A 161 -15.19 5.05 -1.27
CA GLN A 161 -16.15 3.94 -1.41
C GLN A 161 -17.20 3.90 -0.28
N GLY A 162 -16.92 4.52 0.86
CA GLY A 162 -17.82 4.52 2.01
C GLY A 162 -17.08 4.72 3.33
N CYS A 163 -17.84 4.61 4.43
CA CYS A 163 -17.33 4.72 5.79
C CYS A 163 -17.67 3.47 6.61
N GLU A 164 -16.82 3.17 7.59
CA GLU A 164 -17.15 2.22 8.64
C GLU A 164 -17.66 2.95 9.88
N ARG A 165 -18.51 2.26 10.66
CA ARG A 165 -18.97 2.76 11.96
C ARG A 165 -18.51 1.79 13.05
N LEU A 166 -17.58 2.25 13.87
CA LEU A 166 -17.12 1.52 15.05
C LEU A 166 -18.14 1.66 16.19
N ILE A 167 -18.36 0.57 16.92
CA ILE A 167 -19.25 0.52 18.08
C ILE A 167 -18.55 -0.18 19.24
N PHE A 168 -18.94 0.17 20.47
CA PHE A 168 -18.57 -0.61 21.64
C PHE A 168 -19.48 -1.83 21.75
N CYS A 169 -18.89 -2.99 22.00
CA CYS A 169 -19.61 -4.23 22.26
C CYS A 169 -18.86 -5.07 23.28
N ALA A 170 -19.59 -5.95 23.95
CA ALA A 170 -19.06 -6.93 24.89
C ALA A 170 -19.94 -8.19 24.82
N SER A 171 -19.40 -9.35 25.20
CA SER A 171 -20.24 -10.54 25.30
C SER A 171 -21.21 -10.43 26.48
N PRO A 172 -22.40 -11.05 26.37
CA PRO A 172 -23.34 -11.11 27.49
C PRO A 172 -22.74 -11.75 28.75
N ALA A 173 -21.89 -12.77 28.59
CA ALA A 173 -21.23 -13.45 29.69
C ALA A 173 -20.28 -12.53 30.47
N TYR A 174 -19.50 -11.71 29.75
CA TYR A 174 -18.64 -10.72 30.37
C TYR A 174 -19.46 -9.67 31.15
N LEU A 175 -20.52 -9.13 30.53
CA LEU A 175 -21.37 -8.13 31.17
C LEU A 175 -22.12 -8.67 32.40
N ALA A 176 -22.49 -9.95 32.41
CA ALA A 176 -23.12 -10.58 33.57
C ALA A 176 -22.17 -10.67 34.78
N GLN A 177 -20.86 -10.79 34.54
CA GLN A 177 -19.84 -10.90 35.59
C GLN A 177 -19.27 -9.55 36.02
N HIS A 178 -19.14 -8.62 35.07
CA HIS A 178 -18.44 -7.35 35.28
C HIS A 178 -19.37 -6.12 35.29
N GLY A 179 -20.67 -6.29 35.03
CA GLY A 179 -21.63 -5.20 34.91
C GLY A 179 -21.61 -4.54 33.53
N THR A 180 -22.65 -3.76 33.23
CA THR A 180 -22.74 -2.95 32.00
C THR A 180 -22.40 -1.50 32.29
N PRO A 181 -21.33 -0.95 31.70
CA PRO A 181 -20.91 0.42 31.98
C PRO A 181 -21.96 1.42 31.49
N GLN A 182 -22.33 2.38 32.35
CA GLN A 182 -23.29 3.45 32.07
C GLN A 182 -22.61 4.78 31.74
N SER A 183 -21.28 4.85 31.91
CA SER A 183 -20.49 6.05 31.64
C SER A 183 -19.16 5.70 30.98
N LEU A 184 -18.52 6.69 30.34
CA LEU A 184 -17.18 6.51 29.78
C LEU A 184 -16.15 6.16 30.86
N ALA A 185 -16.27 6.77 32.05
CA ALA A 185 -15.36 6.52 33.16
C ALA A 185 -15.47 5.09 33.70
N GLU A 186 -16.68 4.50 33.71
CA GLU A 186 -16.87 3.08 34.00
C GLU A 186 -16.31 2.21 32.88
N LEU A 187 -16.58 2.55 31.61
CA LEU A 187 -16.07 1.80 30.46
C LEU A 187 -14.54 1.71 30.46
N GLU A 188 -13.84 2.76 30.84
CA GLU A 188 -12.37 2.80 30.96
C GLU A 188 -11.81 1.86 32.05
N GLN A 189 -12.65 1.40 32.99
CA GLN A 189 -12.26 0.41 34.01
C GLN A 189 -12.44 -1.04 33.54
N HIS A 190 -13.11 -1.26 32.41
CA HIS A 190 -13.30 -2.60 31.84
C HIS A 190 -12.06 -3.08 31.08
N ARG A 191 -11.95 -4.40 30.91
CA ARG A 191 -10.89 -5.06 30.15
C ARG A 191 -11.08 -4.83 28.66
N ALA A 192 -10.43 -3.80 28.11
CA ALA A 192 -10.52 -3.50 26.70
C ALA A 192 -9.79 -4.53 25.82
N ILE A 193 -10.40 -4.84 24.67
CA ILE A 193 -9.75 -5.46 23.52
C ILE A 193 -9.64 -4.36 22.45
N VAL A 194 -8.43 -4.07 22.00
CA VAL A 194 -8.16 -2.97 21.04
C VAL A 194 -7.54 -3.49 19.76
N TYR A 195 -7.59 -2.69 18.69
CA TYR A 195 -7.01 -3.09 17.41
C TYR A 195 -5.53 -2.77 17.40
N TYR A 196 -4.69 -3.75 17.06
CA TYR A 196 -3.24 -3.57 16.92
C TYR A 196 -2.90 -3.21 15.48
N ARG A 197 -2.24 -2.08 15.27
CA ARG A 197 -1.89 -1.57 13.95
C ARG A 197 -0.50 -2.03 13.54
N GLY A 198 -0.27 -2.10 12.23
CA GLY A 198 1.01 -2.52 11.67
C GLY A 198 2.18 -1.57 11.95
N ASP A 199 1.91 -0.35 12.43
CA ASP A 199 2.92 0.62 12.89
C ASP A 199 3.30 0.42 14.38
N GLY A 200 2.76 -0.61 15.03
CA GLY A 200 3.00 -0.93 16.43
C GLY A 200 2.09 -0.20 17.42
N SER A 201 1.25 0.73 16.94
CA SER A 201 0.30 1.44 17.77
C SER A 201 -1.02 0.68 17.93
N THR A 202 -1.89 1.13 18.85
CA THR A 202 -3.25 0.61 18.99
C THR A 202 -4.26 1.64 18.51
N SER A 203 -5.34 1.20 17.85
CA SER A 203 -6.45 2.10 17.51
C SER A 203 -7.06 2.71 18.77
N PRO A 204 -7.15 4.05 18.87
CA PRO A 204 -7.82 4.69 20.00
C PRO A 204 -9.32 4.44 19.92
N TRP A 205 -9.98 4.55 21.07
CA TRP A 205 -11.43 4.65 21.12
C TRP A 205 -11.88 6.00 20.60
N HIS A 206 -12.89 6.00 19.73
CA HIS A 206 -13.57 7.20 19.29
C HIS A 206 -14.86 7.34 20.09
N VAL A 207 -14.94 8.38 20.91
CA VAL A 207 -16.08 8.66 21.78
C VAL A 207 -16.78 9.92 21.30
N THR A 208 -18.03 9.77 20.90
CA THR A 208 -18.89 10.89 20.51
C THR A 208 -19.61 11.42 21.73
N SER A 209 -19.37 12.68 22.06
CA SER A 209 -20.08 13.41 23.11
C SER A 209 -21.54 13.71 22.68
N PRO A 210 -22.45 14.01 23.63
CA PRO A 210 -23.86 14.32 23.31
C PRO A 210 -24.05 15.52 22.37
N ASP A 211 -23.07 16.43 22.31
CA ASP A 211 -23.02 17.57 21.38
C ASP A 211 -22.50 17.20 19.97
N GLY A 212 -22.23 15.91 19.72
CA GLY A 212 -21.74 15.39 18.45
C GLY A 212 -20.21 15.48 18.28
N ARG A 213 -19.48 16.01 19.26
CA ARG A 213 -18.02 16.11 19.16
C ARG A 213 -17.36 14.75 19.36
N VAL A 214 -16.51 14.35 18.42
CA VAL A 214 -15.71 13.12 18.53
C VAL A 214 -14.40 13.41 19.25
N THR A 215 -14.10 12.64 20.30
CA THR A 215 -12.83 12.66 21.01
C THR A 215 -12.17 11.29 20.95
N THR A 216 -10.84 11.26 20.97
CA THR A 216 -10.07 10.01 21.00
C THR A 216 -9.58 9.70 22.41
N ARG A 217 -9.53 8.41 22.75
CA ARG A 217 -8.99 7.91 24.03
C ARG A 217 -8.11 6.70 23.79
N THR A 218 -6.88 6.76 24.27
CA THR A 218 -6.02 5.57 24.40
C THR A 218 -6.29 4.97 25.76
N VAL A 219 -6.68 3.70 25.78
CA VAL A 219 -7.04 2.99 27.02
C VAL A 219 -6.08 1.86 27.31
N ALA A 220 -5.95 1.53 28.60
CA ALA A 220 -5.34 0.27 28.98
C ALA A 220 -6.14 -0.89 28.39
N HIS A 221 -5.44 -1.89 27.87
CA HIS A 221 -6.07 -3.03 27.21
C HIS A 221 -5.53 -4.34 27.75
N ARG A 222 -6.37 -5.36 27.74
CA ARG A 222 -5.99 -6.73 28.06
C ARG A 222 -5.38 -7.43 26.84
N MET A 223 -5.89 -7.11 25.65
CA MET A 223 -5.45 -7.69 24.39
C MET A 223 -5.45 -6.60 23.31
N ALA A 224 -4.43 -6.61 22.45
CA ALA A 224 -4.39 -5.86 21.21
C ALA A 224 -4.24 -6.87 20.07
N LEU A 225 -5.17 -6.84 19.10
CA LEU A 225 -5.25 -7.82 18.02
C LEU A 225 -5.33 -7.11 16.68
N GLY A 226 -4.51 -7.52 15.72
CA GLY A 226 -4.43 -6.90 14.39
C GLY A 226 -5.35 -7.53 13.36
N ASP A 227 -6.46 -8.12 13.79
CA ASP A 227 -7.47 -8.74 12.93
C ASP A 227 -8.85 -8.61 13.59
N GLY A 228 -9.84 -8.16 12.81
CA GLY A 228 -11.20 -7.89 13.30
C GLY A 228 -11.97 -9.15 13.69
N GLU A 229 -11.76 -10.27 12.99
CA GLU A 229 -12.39 -11.54 13.36
C GLU A 229 -11.77 -12.11 14.64
N ALA A 230 -10.46 -11.93 14.83
CA ALA A 230 -9.79 -12.28 16.08
C ALA A 230 -10.32 -11.46 17.27
N GLN A 231 -10.55 -10.15 17.09
CA GLN A 231 -11.20 -9.32 18.11
C GLN A 231 -12.61 -9.81 18.44
N ARG A 232 -13.42 -10.08 17.41
CA ARG A 232 -14.77 -10.62 17.58
C ARG A 232 -14.74 -11.94 18.34
N ALA A 233 -13.85 -12.87 17.97
CA ALA A 233 -13.70 -14.15 18.64
C ALA A 233 -13.30 -13.99 20.12
N ALA A 234 -12.36 -13.08 20.41
CA ALA A 234 -11.94 -12.79 21.77
C ALA A 234 -13.08 -12.19 22.61
N VAL A 235 -13.83 -11.22 22.07
CA VAL A 235 -15.00 -10.63 22.75
C VAL A 235 -16.06 -11.70 23.04
N MET A 236 -16.33 -12.58 22.08
CA MET A 236 -17.31 -13.66 22.24
C MET A 236 -16.89 -14.71 23.29
N ALA A 237 -15.60 -14.80 23.63
CA ALA A 237 -15.09 -15.72 24.64
C ALA A 237 -15.26 -15.25 26.09
N GLY A 238 -15.68 -14.00 26.32
CA GLY A 238 -15.83 -13.41 27.67
C GLY A 238 -14.77 -12.36 27.98
#